data_AF-A0A1M5Z4N4-F1
#
_entry.id   AF-A0A1M5Z4N4-F1
#
_cell.length_a   1.000
_cell.length_b   1.000
_cell.length_c   1.000
_cell.angle_alpha   90.00
_cell.angle_beta   90.00
_cell.angle_gamma   90.00
#
_symmetry.space_group_name_H-M   'P 1'
#
loop_
_entity.id
_entity.type
_entity.pdbx_description
1 polymer ?
#
loop_
_entity_poly.entity_id
_entity_poly.type
_entity_poly.pdbx_seq_one_letter_code
_entity_poly.pdbx_strand_id
1 'polypeptide(L)' 'MSPITETPNYKVSNVVLSQKRPFTISEVELELRRMGNELQQELIKKILDRLNDNGVVVKNGGSYSLSIYDF' A
#
# COMPACT_ATOMS: atom_id res chain seq x y z
N MET A 1 13.26 10.03 16.00
CA MET A 1 12.33 9.14 15.25
C MET A 1 13.11 7.90 14.84
N SER A 2 12.54 6.70 14.97
CA SER A 2 13.27 5.45 14.66
C SER A 2 13.47 5.29 13.14
N PRO A 3 14.64 4.83 12.66
CA PRO A 3 14.92 4.64 11.23
C PRO A 3 13.92 3.75 10.49
N ILE A 4 13.24 2.87 11.23
CA ILE A 4 12.26 1.91 10.72
C ILE A 4 11.04 2.63 10.12
N THR A 5 10.60 3.76 10.69
CA THR A 5 9.42 4.50 10.23
C THR A 5 9.65 5.32 8.95
N GLU A 6 10.91 5.45 8.52
CA GLU A 6 11.26 6.18 7.30
C GLU A 6 11.30 5.29 6.05
N THR A 7 11.27 3.97 6.24
CA THR A 7 11.38 3.01 5.14
C THR A 7 10.14 3.07 4.21
N PRO A 8 10.33 2.99 2.88
CA PRO A 8 9.22 2.98 1.92
C PRO A 8 8.17 1.90 2.20
N ASN A 9 8.60 0.71 2.63
CA ASN A 9 7.70 -0.38 3.00
C ASN A 9 6.75 0.01 4.13
N TYR A 10 7.26 0.65 5.18
CA TYR A 10 6.45 1.07 6.32
C TYR A 10 5.43 2.12 5.91
N LYS A 11 5.84 3.11 5.12
CA LYS A 11 4.97 4.19 4.63
C LYS A 11 3.83 3.65 3.76
N VAL A 12 4.14 2.79 2.78
CA VAL A 12 3.13 2.14 1.94
C VAL A 12 2.21 1.26 2.78
N SER A 13 2.76 0.49 3.72
CA SER A 13 1.94 -0.38 4.59
C SER A 13 0.98 0.42 5.45
N ASN A 14 1.40 1.56 6.01
CA ASN A 14 0.52 2.44 6.79
C ASN A 14 -0.65 2.97 5.95
N VAL A 15 -0.37 3.44 4.72
CA VAL A 15 -1.42 3.91 3.81
C VAL A 15 -2.39 2.77 3.48
N VAL A 16 -1.87 1.59 3.13
CA VAL A 16 -2.65 0.39 2.80
C VAL A 16 -3.55 -0.05 3.96
N LEU A 17 -3.00 -0.15 5.17
CA LEU A 17 -3.75 -0.60 6.37
C LEU A 17 -4.83 0.39 6.79
N SER A 18 -4.78 1.64 6.33
CA SER A 18 -5.83 2.64 6.58
C SER A 18 -6.98 2.60 5.56
N GLN A 19 -6.86 1.84 4.48
CA GLN A 19 -7.88 1.76 3.43
C GLN A 19 -9.08 0.92 3.90
N LYS A 20 -10.28 1.48 3.78
CA LYS A 20 -11.55 0.80 4.15
C LYS A 20 -12.29 0.20 2.95
N ARG A 21 -11.80 0.45 1.74
CA ARG A 21 -12.42 0.05 0.47
C ARG A 21 -11.32 -0.41 -0.50
N PRO A 22 -11.67 -1.11 -1.59
CA PRO A 22 -10.70 -1.43 -2.62
C PRO A 22 -9.98 -0.17 -3.13
N PHE A 23 -8.69 -0.29 -3.39
CA PHE A 23 -7.80 0.80 -3.76
C PHE A 23 -6.86 0.41 -4.90
N THR A 24 -6.36 1.41 -5.61
CA THR A 24 -5.41 1.26 -6.72
C THR A 24 -4.01 1.75 -6.35
N ILE A 25 -3.02 1.39 -7.16
CA ILE A 25 -1.64 1.91 -6.98
C ILE A 25 -1.63 3.44 -7.04
N SER A 26 -2.39 4.04 -7.95
CA SER A 26 -2.50 5.50 -8.11
C SER A 26 -3.10 6.19 -6.89
N GLU A 27 -4.09 5.56 -6.23
CA GLU A 27 -4.66 6.09 -4.99
C GLU A 27 -3.65 6.03 -3.84
N VAL A 28 -2.90 4.93 -3.72
CA VAL A 28 -1.83 4.81 -2.71
C VAL A 28 -0.73 5.85 -2.95
N GLU A 29 -0.33 6.07 -4.20
CA GLU A 29 0.63 7.11 -4.57
C GLU A 29 0.13 8.51 -4.20
N LEU A 30 -1.14 8.81 -4.50
CA LEU A 30 -1.74 10.10 -4.18
C LEU A 30 -1.73 10.38 -2.68
N GLU A 31 -2.10 9.39 -1.86
CA GLU A 31 -2.06 9.50 -0.40
C GLU A 31 -0.63 9.66 0.13
N LEU A 32 0.34 8.92 -0.41
CA LEU A 32 1.75 9.08 -0.06
C LEU A 32 2.26 10.50 -0.38
N ARG A 33 1.92 11.04 -1.56
CA ARG A 33 2.28 12.41 -1.93
C ARG A 33 1.65 13.46 -1.00
N ARG A 34 0.38 13.26 -0.60
CA ARG A 34 -0.29 14.12 0.41
C ARG A 34 0.44 14.12 1.76
N MET A 35 1.07 13.00 2.10
CA MET A 35 1.91 12.86 3.30
C MET A 35 3.37 13.33 3.10
N GLY A 36 3.69 13.95 1.95
CA GLY A 36 5.04 14.42 1.62
C GLY A 36 6.01 13.30 1.21
N ASN A 37 5.50 12.15 0.78
CA ASN A 37 6.29 11.00 0.34
C ASN A 37 6.14 10.79 -1.16
N GLU A 38 7.19 11.09 -1.91
CA GLU A 38 7.24 10.82 -3.35
C GLU A 38 7.83 9.44 -3.60
N LEU A 39 6.96 8.45 -3.84
CA LEU A 39 7.36 7.10 -4.21
C LEU A 39 6.88 6.78 -5.63
N GLN A 40 7.73 6.15 -6.42
CA GLN A 40 7.38 5.71 -7.77
C GLN A 40 6.36 4.56 -7.72
N GLN A 41 5.42 4.54 -8.67
CA GLN A 41 4.40 3.50 -8.76
C GLN A 41 4.97 2.08 -8.84
N GLU A 42 6.12 1.89 -9.51
CA GLU A 42 6.78 0.58 -9.57
C GLU A 42 7.22 0.08 -8.19
N LEU A 43 7.70 0.98 -7.33
CA LEU A 43 8.10 0.64 -5.96
C LEU A 43 6.87 0.31 -5.11
N ILE A 44 5.82 1.12 -5.22
CA ILE A 44 4.53 0.87 -4.54
C ILE A 44 3.98 -0.49 -4.96
N LYS A 45 3.97 -0.79 -6.26
CA LYS A 45 3.54 -2.08 -6.81
C LYS A 45 4.34 -3.24 -6.23
N LYS A 46 5.68 -3.16 -6.20
CA LYS A 46 6.53 -4.21 -5.60
C LYS A 46 6.20 -4.46 -4.13
N ILE A 47 5.86 -3.41 -3.39
CA ILE A 47 5.49 -3.54 -1.97
C ILE A 47 4.10 -4.17 -1.85
N LEU A 48 3.14 -3.76 -2.67
CA LEU A 48 1.79 -4.35 -2.70
C LEU A 48 1.80 -5.82 -3.13
N ASP A 49 2.61 -6.19 -4.13
CA ASP A 49 2.76 -7.58 -4.55
C ASP A 49 3.32 -8.42 -3.38
N ARG A 50 4.30 -7.92 -2.61
CA ARG A 50 4.77 -8.60 -1.38
C ARG A 50 3.70 -8.69 -0.30
N LEU A 51 2.88 -7.65 -0.10
CA LEU A 51 1.78 -7.69 0.86
C LEU A 51 0.72 -8.71 0.44
N ASN A 52 0.49 -8.87 -0.87
CA ASN A 52 -0.38 -9.89 -1.44
C ASN A 52 0.17 -11.30 -1.21
N ASP A 53 1.47 -11.51 -1.45
CA ASP A 53 2.13 -12.80 -1.22
C ASP A 53 2.09 -13.22 0.27
N ASN A 54 2.03 -12.24 1.18
CA ASN A 54 1.88 -12.46 2.62
C ASN A 54 0.41 -12.49 3.11
N GLY A 55 -0.57 -12.39 2.20
CA GLY A 55 -1.99 -12.44 2.54
C GLY A 55 -2.52 -11.22 3.30
N VAL A 56 -1.81 -10.09 3.30
CA VAL A 56 -2.26 -8.84 3.93
C VAL A 56 -3.27 -8.11 3.04
N VAL A 57 -3.03 -8.14 1.73
CA VAL A 57 -3.95 -7.62 0.71
C VAL A 57 -4.32 -8.72 -0.27
N VAL A 58 -5.42 -8.54 -0.99
CA VAL A 58 -5.85 -9.39 -2.09
C VAL A 58 -5.86 -8.53 -3.35
N LYS A 59 -5.25 -9.03 -4.42
CA LYS A 59 -5.24 -8.37 -5.73
C LYS A 59 -6.43 -8.81 -6.57
N ASN A 60 -7.30 -7.86 -6.88
CA ASN A 60 -8.51 -8.05 -7.68
C ASN A 60 -8.37 -7.32 -9.02
N GLY A 61 -7.69 -7.97 -9.97
CA GLY A 61 -7.39 -7.37 -11.27
C GLY A 61 -6.51 -6.12 -11.15
N GLY A 62 -7.09 -4.94 -11.41
CA GLY A 62 -6.41 -3.64 -11.34
C GLY A 62 -6.42 -2.97 -9.96
N SER A 63 -7.09 -3.55 -8.97
CA SER A 63 -7.21 -3.02 -7.60
C SER A 63 -6.72 -4.01 -6.55
N TYR A 64 -6.61 -3.52 -5.32
CA TYR A 64 -6.24 -4.26 -4.12
C TYR A 64 -7.27 -4.00 -3.03
N SER A 65 -7.49 -4.99 -2.16
CA SER A 65 -8.32 -4.88 -0.95
C SER A 65 -7.54 -5.42 0.23
N LEU A 66 -7.84 -4.99 1.46
CA LEU A 66 -7.32 -5.69 2.65
C LEU A 66 -8.00 -7.07 2.74
N SER A 67 -7.22 -8.10 3.04
CA SER A 67 -7.73 -9.48 3.12
C SER A 67 -8.84 -9.67 4.16
N ILE A 68 -8.86 -8.84 5.21
CA ILE A 68 -9.90 -8.84 6.24
C ILE A 68 -11.28 -8.40 5.73
N TYR A 69 -11.37 -7.79 4.54
CA TYR A 69 -12.62 -7.27 3.96
C TYR A 69 -13.09 -8.08 2.75
N ASP A 70 -12.36 -9.10 2.33
CA ASP A 70 -12.65 -9.90 1.11
C ASP A 70 -13.39 -11.22 1.44
N PHE A 71 -14.24 -11.22 2.48
CA PHE A 71 -15.04 -12.36 2.95
C PHE A 71 -16.50 -12.31 2.50
#